data_AF-F2US68-F1
#
_entry.id   AF-F2US68-F1
#
_cell.length_a   1.000
_cell.length_b   1.000
_cell.length_c   1.000
_cell.angle_alpha   90.00
_cell.angle_beta   90.00
_cell.angle_gamma   90.00
#
_symmetry.space_group_name_H-M   'P 1'
#
loop_
_entity.id
_entity.type
_entity.pdbx_description
1 polymer ?
#
loop_
_entity_poly.entity_id
_entity_poly.type
_entity_poly.pdbx_seq_one_letter_code
_entity_poly.pdbx_strand_id
1 'polypeptide(L)'
;MRGPLAAFSAFRGPARVGSAHLQACIYYQSCFDVVWGLFAIITTAMRPGGLSGQMVRAIIYFLLLSLEVVRLLLGNAGNKREKVLLLVAFELLTFVQSTIIWVVVFVYEPRPLEYGGNILFVTFILVEFVVCFPALSAINREEVSRFAMLYRETTL
;
A
#
# COMPACT_ATOMS: atom_id res chain seq x y z
N MET A 1 -0.12 7.44 -44.26
CA MET A 1 0.76 7.75 -43.11
C MET A 1 -0.08 8.49 -42.07
N ARG A 2 -0.56 7.80 -41.02
CA ARG A 2 -1.17 8.51 -39.88
C ARG A 2 -0.01 9.12 -39.09
N GLY A 3 -0.03 10.43 -38.89
CA GLY A 3 1.07 11.15 -38.25
C GLY A 3 1.30 10.71 -36.79
N PRO A 4 2.45 11.06 -36.20
CA PRO A 4 2.85 10.67 -34.84
C PRO A 4 1.82 11.02 -33.75
N LEU A 5 0.92 11.97 -34.03
CA LEU A 5 -0.22 12.32 -33.17
C LEU A 5 -1.27 11.21 -33.01
N ALA A 6 -1.44 10.33 -34.00
CA ALA A 6 -2.36 9.19 -33.93
C ALA A 6 -1.82 8.05 -33.05
N ALA A 7 -0.50 7.84 -33.03
CA ALA A 7 0.14 6.94 -32.08
C ALA A 7 0.05 7.48 -30.64
N PHE A 8 0.12 8.80 -30.47
CA PHE A 8 -0.06 9.46 -29.17
C PHE A 8 -1.51 9.40 -28.63
N SER A 9 -2.51 9.40 -29.52
CA SER A 9 -3.91 9.19 -29.10
C SER A 9 -4.21 7.73 -28.76
N ALA A 10 -3.51 6.76 -29.38
CA ALA A 10 -3.55 5.35 -28.96
C ALA A 10 -2.92 5.13 -27.57
N PHE A 11 -1.95 5.97 -27.18
CA PHE A 11 -1.42 6.01 -25.81
C PHE A 11 -2.47 6.44 -24.77
N ARG A 12 -3.47 7.22 -25.18
CA ARG A 12 -4.69 7.56 -24.42
C ARG A 12 -5.84 6.61 -24.78
N GLY A 13 -5.62 5.31 -24.64
CA GLY A 13 -6.75 4.36 -24.54
C GLY A 13 -7.78 4.86 -23.51
N PRO A 14 -9.07 4.46 -23.61
CA PRO A 14 -10.11 4.95 -22.71
C PRO A 14 -9.64 4.79 -21.26
N ALA A 15 -9.58 5.90 -20.53
CA ALA A 15 -9.11 5.93 -19.16
C ALA A 15 -9.91 4.90 -18.35
N ARG A 16 -9.28 3.78 -18.01
CA ARG A 16 -9.87 2.86 -17.06
C ARG A 16 -9.77 3.51 -15.69
N VAL A 17 -10.83 3.32 -14.93
CA VAL A 17 -10.84 3.67 -13.52
C VAL A 17 -10.05 2.56 -12.84
N GLY A 18 -9.00 2.92 -12.09
CA GLY A 18 -8.17 1.96 -11.35
C GLY A 18 -8.99 0.94 -10.54
N SER A 19 -8.35 -0.11 -10.07
CA SER A 19 -9.03 -1.21 -9.35
C SER A 19 -9.90 -0.68 -8.20
N ALA A 20 -11.22 -0.87 -8.31
CA ALA A 20 -12.17 -0.43 -7.29
C ALA A 20 -11.97 -1.19 -5.97
N HIS A 21 -11.64 -2.48 -6.05
CA HIS A 21 -11.34 -3.30 -4.89
C HIS A 21 -10.11 -2.81 -4.15
N LEU A 22 -9.02 -2.53 -4.86
CA LEU A 22 -7.81 -1.99 -4.25
C LEU A 22 -8.06 -0.60 -3.65
N GLN A 23 -8.84 0.24 -4.35
CA GLN A 23 -9.21 1.55 -3.85
C GLN A 23 -10.05 1.47 -2.57
N ALA A 24 -10.95 0.49 -2.46
CA ALA A 24 -11.73 0.24 -1.26
C ALA A 24 -10.85 -0.20 -0.09
N CYS A 25 -9.91 -1.13 -0.32
CA CYS A 25 -8.92 -1.55 0.69
C CYS A 25 -8.15 -0.35 1.24
N ILE A 26 -7.54 0.45 0.36
CA ILE A 26 -6.76 1.64 0.72
C ILE A 26 -7.61 2.62 1.54
N TYR A 27 -8.88 2.82 1.16
CA TYR A 27 -9.79 3.72 1.88
C TYR A 27 -10.08 3.23 3.30
N TYR A 28 -10.49 1.96 3.46
CA TYR A 28 -10.79 1.41 4.77
C TYR A 28 -9.55 1.36 5.67
N GLN A 29 -8.40 0.98 5.10
CA GLN A 29 -7.12 0.96 5.79
C GLN A 29 -6.75 2.36 6.29
N SER A 30 -6.86 3.40 5.44
CA SER A 30 -6.62 4.80 5.84
C SER A 30 -7.44 5.24 7.04
N CYS A 31 -8.73 4.87 7.10
CA CYS A 31 -9.59 5.18 8.24
C CYS A 31 -9.21 4.39 9.50
N PHE A 32 -8.91 3.10 9.33
CA PHE A 32 -8.48 2.23 10.43
C PHE A 32 -7.18 2.71 11.06
N ASP A 33 -6.19 3.12 10.26
CA ASP A 33 -4.86 3.50 10.73
C ASP A 33 -4.86 4.75 11.60
N VAL A 34 -5.76 5.70 11.33
CA VAL A 34 -5.95 6.86 12.21
C VAL A 34 -6.38 6.41 13.60
N VAL A 35 -7.36 5.51 13.66
CA VAL A 35 -7.88 4.99 14.94
C VAL A 35 -6.84 4.12 15.63
N TRP A 36 -6.23 3.18 14.90
CA TRP A 36 -5.18 2.30 15.42
C TRP A 36 -3.97 3.08 15.94
N GLY A 37 -3.52 4.10 15.21
CA GLY A 37 -2.41 4.97 15.61
C GLY A 37 -2.69 5.74 16.90
N LEU A 38 -3.90 6.29 17.06
CA LEU A 38 -4.32 6.92 18.32
C LEU A 38 -4.31 5.93 19.47
N PHE A 39 -4.83 4.71 19.27
CA PHE A 39 -4.77 3.66 20.29
C PHE A 39 -3.33 3.27 20.63
N ALA A 40 -2.43 3.14 19.64
CA ALA A 40 -1.03 2.83 19.86
C ALA A 40 -0.32 3.91 20.70
N ILE A 41 -0.59 5.20 20.44
CA ILE A 41 -0.05 6.32 21.21
C ILE A 41 -0.56 6.29 22.66
N ILE A 42 -1.88 6.18 22.85
CA ILE A 42 -2.51 6.17 24.18
C ILE A 42 -2.01 4.99 25.01
N THR A 43 -2.01 3.79 24.44
CA THR A 43 -1.58 2.57 25.15
C THR A 43 -0.09 2.60 25.51
N THR A 44 0.75 3.16 24.64
CA THR A 44 2.17 3.37 24.93
C THR A 44 2.36 4.39 26.07
N ALA A 45 1.63 5.51 26.06
CA ALA A 45 1.71 6.54 27.10
C ALA A 45 1.17 6.08 28.47
N MET A 46 0.17 5.20 28.47
CA MET A 46 -0.44 4.66 29.71
C MET A 46 0.29 3.45 30.29
N ARG A 47 1.36 2.97 29.67
CA ARG A 47 2.07 1.77 30.17
C ARG A 47 2.99 2.17 31.33
N PRO A 48 2.90 1.55 32.51
CA PRO A 48 3.90 1.72 33.57
C PRO A 48 5.17 0.96 33.16
N GLY A 49 6.35 1.62 33.16
CA GLY A 49 7.63 0.97 32.82
C GLY A 49 8.78 1.96 32.66
N GLY A 50 10.01 1.47 32.62
CA GLY A 50 11.21 2.29 32.40
C GLY A 50 11.29 2.85 30.96
N LEU A 51 11.96 4.01 30.81
CA LEU A 51 12.07 4.77 29.55
C LEU A 51 12.57 3.94 28.35
N SER A 52 13.44 2.95 28.57
CA SER A 52 14.10 2.22 27.47
C SER A 52 13.10 1.38 26.63
N GLY A 53 12.23 0.61 27.27
CA GLY A 53 11.25 -0.23 26.55
C GLY A 53 10.13 0.57 25.90
N GLN A 54 9.71 1.67 26.54
CA GLN A 54 8.67 2.54 25.99
C GLN A 54 9.16 3.33 24.79
N MET A 55 10.39 3.85 24.85
CA MET A 55 10.99 4.60 23.75
C MET A 55 11.12 3.73 22.49
N VAL A 56 11.58 2.48 22.62
CA VAL A 56 11.69 1.58 21.47
C VAL A 56 10.32 1.29 20.85
N ARG A 57 9.29 1.03 21.68
CA ARG A 57 7.92 0.81 21.19
C ARG A 57 7.36 2.05 20.48
N ALA A 58 7.57 3.24 21.04
CA ALA A 58 7.16 4.50 20.42
C ALA A 58 7.84 4.71 19.06
N ILE A 59 9.14 4.42 18.96
CA ILE A 59 9.89 4.49 17.70
C ILE A 59 9.32 3.52 16.66
N ILE A 60 9.00 2.28 17.05
CA ILE A 60 8.43 1.29 16.13
C ILE A 60 7.05 1.73 15.62
N TYR A 61 6.15 2.19 16.49
CA TYR A 61 4.84 2.69 16.07
C TYR A 61 4.94 3.95 15.20
N PHE A 62 5.87 4.85 15.51
CA PHE A 62 6.15 6.02 14.69
C PHE A 62 6.63 5.61 13.29
N LEU A 63 7.53 4.62 13.20
CA LEU A 63 8.02 4.08 11.94
C LEU A 63 6.88 3.44 11.13
N LEU A 64 6.02 2.63 11.78
CA LEU A 64 4.85 2.01 11.14
C LEU A 64 3.89 3.07 10.58
N LEU A 65 3.54 4.10 11.35
CA LEU A 65 2.67 5.18 10.90
C LEU A 65 3.29 5.99 9.75
N SER A 66 4.60 6.25 9.82
CA SER A 66 5.32 6.98 8.77
C SER A 66 5.35 6.19 7.46
N LEU A 67 5.61 4.88 7.54
CA LEU A 67 5.56 3.98 6.39
C LEU A 67 4.15 3.92 5.81
N GLU A 68 3.13 3.84 6.65
CA GLU A 68 1.73 3.74 6.22
C GLU A 68 1.30 4.96 5.39
N VAL A 69 1.68 6.17 5.82
CA VAL A 69 1.39 7.40 5.04
C VAL A 69 1.99 7.31 3.63
N VAL A 70 3.27 6.96 3.52
CA VAL A 70 3.94 6.86 2.21
C VAL A 70 3.33 5.74 1.37
N ARG A 71 3.07 4.59 1.99
CA ARG A 71 2.48 3.41 1.37
C ARG A 71 1.11 3.74 0.78
N LEU A 72 0.18 4.27 1.57
CA LEU A 72 -1.17 4.63 1.12
C LEU A 72 -1.16 5.68 0.01
N LEU A 73 -0.25 6.67 0.07
CA LEU A 73 -0.09 7.66 -1.00
C LEU A 73 0.34 7.00 -2.32
N LEU A 74 1.31 6.07 -2.27
CA LEU A 74 1.79 5.33 -3.43
C LEU A 74 0.70 4.41 -3.99
N GLY A 75 -0.02 3.68 -3.13
CA GLY A 75 -1.12 2.81 -3.55
C GLY A 75 -2.25 3.60 -4.22
N ASN A 76 -2.67 4.70 -3.61
CA ASN A 76 -3.72 5.56 -4.15
C ASN A 76 -3.31 6.23 -5.47
N ALA A 77 -2.10 6.78 -5.55
CA ALA A 77 -1.59 7.41 -6.77
C ALA A 77 -1.32 6.37 -7.88
N GLY A 78 -0.78 5.21 -7.51
CA GLY A 78 -0.51 4.09 -8.41
C GLY A 78 -1.79 3.52 -9.00
N ASN A 79 -2.81 3.27 -8.17
CA ASN A 79 -4.09 2.76 -8.63
C ASN A 79 -4.83 3.78 -9.52
N LYS A 80 -4.94 5.05 -9.11
CA LYS A 80 -5.65 6.08 -9.88
C LYS A 80 -4.98 6.46 -11.20
N ARG A 81 -3.65 6.37 -11.27
CA ARG A 81 -2.87 6.74 -12.45
C ARG A 81 -2.37 5.51 -13.23
N GLU A 82 -2.79 4.31 -12.83
CA GLU A 82 -2.40 3.03 -13.42
C GLU A 82 -0.87 2.87 -13.55
N LYS A 83 -0.12 3.35 -12.56
CA LYS A 83 1.35 3.33 -12.61
C LYS A 83 1.90 2.09 -11.93
N VAL A 84 2.28 1.09 -12.73
CA VAL A 84 2.88 -0.18 -12.26
C VAL A 84 3.99 0.07 -11.23
N LEU A 85 4.93 0.97 -11.51
CA LEU A 85 6.06 1.24 -10.61
C LEU A 85 5.62 1.74 -9.23
N LEU A 86 4.56 2.55 -9.15
CA LEU A 86 4.04 3.05 -7.87
C LEU A 86 3.33 1.93 -7.08
N LEU A 87 2.58 1.06 -7.76
CA LEU A 87 1.99 -0.12 -7.13
C LEU A 87 3.05 -1.13 -6.66
N VAL A 88 4.13 -1.31 -7.41
CA VAL A 88 5.27 -2.15 -6.98
C VAL A 88 5.95 -1.56 -5.75
N ALA A 89 6.17 -0.24 -5.73
CA ALA A 89 6.73 0.44 -4.56
C ALA A 89 5.80 0.32 -3.33
N PHE A 90 4.50 0.45 -3.54
CA PHE A 90 3.47 0.22 -2.52
C PHE A 90 3.51 -1.21 -1.97
N GLU A 91 3.62 -2.23 -2.82
CA GLU A 91 3.75 -3.63 -2.40
C GLU A 91 5.04 -3.89 -1.63
N LEU A 92 6.16 -3.31 -2.08
CA LEU A 92 7.43 -3.41 -1.36
C LEU A 92 7.32 -2.84 0.06
N LEU A 93 6.70 -1.67 0.20
CA LEU A 93 6.47 -1.07 1.52
C LEU A 93 5.49 -1.91 2.36
N THR A 94 4.48 -2.52 1.74
CA THR A 94 3.54 -3.45 2.41
C THR A 94 4.28 -4.65 3.00
N PHE A 95 5.27 -5.20 2.28
CA PHE A 95 6.12 -6.29 2.78
C PHE A 95 7.03 -5.86 3.95
N VAL A 96 7.69 -4.69 3.82
CA VAL A 96 8.54 -4.12 4.88
C VAL A 96 7.71 -3.87 6.14
N GLN A 97 6.54 -3.28 6.00
CA GLN A 97 5.66 -2.96 7.11
C GLN A 97 5.10 -4.21 7.78
N SER A 98 4.71 -5.22 7.00
CA SER A 98 4.32 -6.54 7.51
C SER A 98 5.42 -7.14 8.40
N THR A 99 6.68 -7.07 7.97
CA THR A 99 7.82 -7.56 8.75
C THR A 99 7.97 -6.84 10.10
N ILE A 100 7.79 -5.51 10.12
CA ILE A 100 7.92 -4.71 11.34
C ILE A 100 6.77 -4.99 12.31
N ILE A 101 5.52 -5.06 11.83
CA ILE A 101 4.37 -5.30 12.71
C ILE A 101 4.43 -6.70 13.36
N TRP A 102 5.00 -7.71 12.69
CA TRP A 102 5.20 -9.02 13.29
C TRP A 102 6.06 -8.98 14.56
N VAL A 103 7.07 -8.10 14.60
CA VAL A 103 7.88 -7.88 15.81
C VAL A 103 7.02 -7.33 16.95
N VAL A 104 6.12 -6.39 16.66
CA VAL A 104 5.20 -5.82 17.67
C VAL A 104 4.23 -6.85 18.20
N VAL A 105 3.71 -7.73 17.33
CA VAL A 105 2.71 -8.74 17.68
C VAL A 105 3.29 -9.85 18.57
N PHE A 106 4.48 -10.37 18.24
CA PHE A 106 5.01 -11.58 18.89
C PHE A 106 6.12 -11.33 19.91
N VAL A 107 6.96 -10.32 19.71
CA VAL A 107 8.13 -10.10 20.59
C VAL A 107 7.75 -9.20 21.76
N TYR A 108 6.86 -8.23 21.52
CA TYR A 108 6.56 -7.16 22.45
C TYR A 108 5.27 -7.39 23.24
N GLU A 109 5.18 -8.47 24.01
CA GLU A 109 4.08 -8.84 24.95
C GLU A 109 2.94 -7.78 25.01
N PRO A 110 2.08 -7.76 23.97
CA PRO A 110 1.11 -6.71 23.83
C PRO A 110 -0.03 -6.93 24.82
N ARG A 111 -0.57 -5.84 25.37
CA ARG A 111 -1.82 -5.93 26.13
C ARG A 111 -2.93 -6.47 25.21
N PRO A 112 -3.97 -7.14 25.72
CA PRO A 112 -5.01 -7.73 24.88
C PRO A 112 -5.62 -6.76 23.86
N LEU A 113 -5.81 -5.49 24.25
CA LEU A 113 -6.30 -4.44 23.35
C LEU A 113 -5.31 -4.07 22.25
N GLU A 114 -4.02 -3.95 22.57
CA GLU A 114 -2.96 -3.71 21.58
C GLU A 114 -2.86 -4.89 20.60
N TYR A 115 -2.95 -6.11 21.13
CA TYR A 115 -2.90 -7.33 20.33
C TYR A 115 -4.04 -7.40 19.31
N GLY A 116 -5.28 -7.12 19.74
CA GLY A 116 -6.44 -7.07 18.85
C GLY A 116 -6.28 -6.05 17.72
N GLY A 117 -5.86 -4.83 18.06
CA GLY A 117 -5.58 -3.78 17.06
C GLY A 117 -4.49 -4.19 16.07
N ASN A 118 -3.38 -4.75 16.57
CA ASN A 118 -2.26 -5.19 15.73
C ASN A 118 -2.62 -6.38 14.83
N ILE A 119 -3.46 -7.32 15.29
CA ILE A 119 -3.99 -8.41 14.45
C ILE A 119 -4.85 -7.85 13.30
N LEU A 120 -5.74 -6.90 13.60
CA LEU A 120 -6.59 -6.29 12.57
C LEU A 120 -5.72 -5.57 11.53
N PHE A 121 -4.69 -4.85 11.97
CA PHE A 121 -3.71 -4.21 11.09
C PHE A 121 -3.01 -5.22 10.17
N VAL A 122 -2.48 -6.33 10.72
CA VAL A 122 -1.90 -7.41 9.92
C VAL A 122 -2.90 -7.98 8.93
N THR A 123 -4.15 -8.17 9.36
CA THR A 123 -5.21 -8.74 8.52
C THR A 123 -5.51 -7.82 7.33
N PHE A 124 -5.65 -6.51 7.55
CA PHE A 124 -5.87 -5.57 6.45
C PHE A 124 -4.68 -5.52 5.48
N ILE A 125 -3.45 -5.50 5.99
CA ILE A 125 -2.24 -5.58 5.15
C ILE A 125 -2.25 -6.83 4.27
N LEU A 126 -2.62 -7.99 4.82
CA LEU A 126 -2.69 -9.24 4.06
C LEU A 126 -3.79 -9.21 3.00
N VAL A 127 -4.98 -8.69 3.33
CA VAL A 127 -6.07 -8.53 2.37
C VAL A 127 -5.63 -7.63 1.22
N GLU A 128 -5.00 -6.51 1.54
CA GLU A 128 -4.54 -5.53 0.55
C GLU A 128 -3.45 -6.12 -0.36
N PHE A 129 -2.48 -6.84 0.21
CA PHE A 129 -1.46 -7.60 -0.51
C PHE A 129 -2.10 -8.54 -1.55
N VAL A 130 -3.09 -9.34 -1.14
CA VAL A 130 -3.78 -10.28 -2.03
C VAL A 130 -4.56 -9.56 -3.14
N VAL A 131 -5.24 -8.45 -2.82
CA VAL A 131 -6.06 -7.67 -3.77
C VAL A 131 -5.19 -6.88 -4.76
N CYS A 132 -3.96 -6.53 -4.39
CA CYS A 132 -3.06 -5.78 -5.25
C CYS A 132 -2.51 -6.62 -6.42
N PHE A 133 -2.25 -7.92 -6.23
CA PHE A 133 -1.71 -8.77 -7.31
C PHE A 133 -2.55 -8.78 -8.60
N PRO A 134 -3.89 -8.96 -8.53
CA PRO A 134 -4.75 -8.82 -9.72
C PRO A 134 -4.66 -7.43 -10.35
N ALA A 135 -4.60 -6.36 -9.55
CA ALA A 135 -4.50 -4.99 -10.05
C ALA A 135 -3.17 -4.75 -10.78
N LEU A 136 -2.05 -5.17 -10.19
CA LEU A 136 -0.73 -5.13 -10.82
C LEU A 136 -0.69 -5.92 -12.12
N SER A 137 -1.25 -7.14 -12.11
CA SER A 137 -1.27 -8.01 -13.29
C SER A 137 -2.09 -7.43 -14.43
N ALA A 138 -3.24 -6.80 -14.12
CA ALA A 138 -4.09 -6.16 -15.10
C ALA A 138 -3.39 -4.96 -15.75
N ILE A 139 -2.81 -4.07 -14.96
CA ILE A 139 -2.11 -2.88 -15.46
C ILE A 139 -0.88 -3.28 -16.27
N ASN A 140 -0.08 -4.26 -15.81
CA ASN A 140 1.11 -4.69 -16.53
C ASN A 140 0.79 -5.33 -17.89
N ARG A 141 -0.25 -6.16 -17.98
CA ARG A 141 -0.70 -6.74 -19.27
C ARG A 141 -1.10 -5.65 -20.25
N GLU A 142 -1.73 -4.59 -19.77
CA GLU A 142 -2.15 -3.48 -20.61
C GLU A 142 -0.96 -2.67 -21.13
N GLU A 143 -0.01 -2.32 -20.26
CA GLU A 143 1.24 -1.67 -20.65
C GLU A 143 1.97 -2.47 -21.74
N VAL A 144 2.15 -3.78 -21.54
CA VAL A 144 2.77 -4.68 -22.54
C VAL A 144 2.00 -4.67 -23.87
N SER A 145 0.65 -4.70 -23.82
CA SER A 145 -0.17 -4.67 -25.03
C SER A 145 -0.01 -3.35 -25.81
N ARG A 146 0.09 -2.22 -25.11
CA ARG A 146 0.34 -0.90 -25.71
C ARG A 146 1.71 -0.83 -26.36
N PHE A 147 2.76 -1.33 -25.69
CA PHE A 147 4.10 -1.40 -26.28
C PHE A 147 4.15 -2.29 -27.52
N ALA A 148 3.46 -3.44 -27.50
CA ALA A 148 3.40 -4.33 -28.65
C ALA A 148 2.68 -3.70 -29.85
N MET A 149 1.59 -2.94 -29.62
CA MET A 149 0.89 -2.20 -30.67
C MET A 149 1.77 -1.09 -31.27
N LEU A 150 2.44 -0.29 -30.43
CA LEU A 150 3.36 0.75 -30.87
C LEU A 150 4.51 0.19 -31.72
N TYR A 151 5.14 -0.89 -31.26
CA TYR A 151 6.24 -1.51 -31.99
C TYR A 151 5.81 -1.96 -33.39
N ARG A 152 4.61 -2.55 -33.52
CA ARG A 152 4.02 -2.95 -34.80
C ARG A 152 3.76 -1.76 -35.72
N GLU A 153 3.28 -0.63 -35.21
CA GLU A 153 3.04 0.58 -36.02
C GLU A 153 4.33 1.25 -36.49
N THR A 154 5.45 1.11 -35.76
CA THR A 154 6.73 1.70 -36.16
C THR A 154 7.54 0.87 -37.18
N THR A 155 7.19 -0.40 -37.35
CA THR A 155 7.93 -1.35 -38.23
C THR A 155 7.25 -1.59 -39.58
N LEU A 156 6.02 -1.10 -39.78
CA LEU A 156 5.24 -1.15 -41.03
C LEU A 156 5.14 0.24 -41.68
#